data_AF-A0A0A2HTT9-F1
#
_entry.id   AF-A0A0A2HTT9-F1
#
_cell.length_a   1.000
_cell.length_b   1.000
_cell.length_c   1.000
_cell.angle_alpha   90.00
_cell.angle_beta   90.00
_cell.angle_gamma   90.00
#
_symmetry.space_group_name_H-M   'P 1'
#
loop_
_entity.id
_entity.type
_entity.pdbx_description
1 polymer ?
#
loop_
_entity_poly.entity_id
_entity_poly.type
_entity_poly.pdbx_seq_one_letter_code
_entity_poly.pdbx_strand_id
1 'polypeptide(L)' 'MAKQTVHERMVAFLLAKGGVEQDSGSRKYRKFMVPSGSVYWVGKMGALRKGRTISSSFSVSLDANKFLAQRGF' A
#
# COMPACT_ATOMS: atom_id res chain seq x y z
N MET A 1 11.85 -3.29 -20.93
CA MET A 1 11.68 -2.87 -19.53
C MET A 1 10.53 -3.67 -18.93
N ALA A 2 10.76 -4.41 -17.84
CA ALA A 2 9.68 -5.16 -17.19
C ALA A 2 8.60 -4.19 -16.71
N LYS A 3 7.33 -4.47 -17.03
CA LYS A 3 6.20 -3.64 -16.61
C LYS A 3 6.12 -3.68 -15.08
N GLN A 4 6.39 -2.55 -14.41
CA GLN A 4 6.26 -2.45 -12.96
C GLN A 4 4.90 -2.99 -12.52
N THR A 5 4.94 -3.94 -11.59
CA THR A 5 3.74 -4.55 -11.06
C THR A 5 2.94 -3.54 -10.26
N VAL A 6 1.63 -3.78 -10.16
CA VAL A 6 0.73 -2.93 -9.37
C VAL A 6 1.18 -2.86 -7.91
N HIS A 7 1.74 -3.96 -7.39
CA HIS A 7 2.35 -4.01 -6.06
C HIS A 7 3.52 -3.01 -5.92
N GLU A 8 4.49 -3.05 -6.81
CA GLU A 8 5.65 -2.16 -6.79
C GLU A 8 5.23 -0.70 -6.93
N ARG A 9 4.20 -0.41 -7.74
CA ARG A 9 3.66 0.95 -7.86
C ARG A 9 3.01 1.44 -6.57
N MET A 10 2.26 0.60 -5.86
CA MET A 10 1.68 0.94 -4.55
C MET A 10 2.76 1.18 -3.49
N VAL A 11 3.78 0.33 -3.48
CA VAL A 11 4.94 0.50 -2.60
C VAL A 11 5.63 1.82 -2.90
N ALA A 12 5.97 2.08 -4.16
CA ALA A 12 6.59 3.34 -4.58
C ALA A 12 5.73 4.56 -4.22
N PHE A 13 4.41 4.49 -4.39
CA PHE A 13 3.49 5.56 -4.00
C PHE A 13 3.51 5.84 -2.49
N LEU A 14 3.51 4.78 -1.66
CA LEU A 14 3.56 4.94 -0.21
C LEU A 14 4.92 5.50 0.22
N LEU A 15 6.02 5.02 -0.37
CA LEU A 15 7.37 5.55 -0.14
C LEU A 15 7.47 7.03 -0.55
N ALA A 16 6.92 7.41 -1.72
CA ALA A 16 6.90 8.79 -2.20
C ALA A 16 6.08 9.72 -1.29
N LYS A 17 5.10 9.19 -0.56
CA LYS A 17 4.37 9.91 0.49
C LYS A 17 5.11 9.97 1.84
N GLY A 18 6.37 9.55 1.88
CA GLY A 18 7.17 9.45 3.11
C GLY A 18 6.81 8.25 3.96
N GLY A 19 6.06 7.28 3.42
CA GLY A 19 5.75 6.04 4.10
C GLY A 19 7.00 5.21 4.32
N VAL A 20 7.21 4.75 5.54
CA VAL A 20 8.33 3.87 5.91
C VAL A 20 7.82 2.45 5.97
N GLU A 21 8.49 1.54 5.27
CA GLU A 21 8.20 0.12 5.40
C GLU A 21 8.59 -0.37 6.79
N GLN A 22 7.71 -1.15 7.41
CA GLN A 22 7.96 -1.80 8.68
C GLN A 22 7.85 -3.31 8.52
N ASP A 23 8.51 -4.02 9.43
CA ASP A 23 8.31 -5.45 9.55
C ASP A 23 6.83 -5.78 9.77
N SER A 24 6.39 -6.75 8.98
CA SER A 24 5.04 -7.27 8.99
C SER A 24 5.07 -8.68 9.54
N GLY A 25 4.28 -8.96 10.59
CA GLY A 25 4.04 -10.33 11.04
C GLY A 25 3.29 -11.19 10.01
N SER A 26 2.82 -10.60 8.90
CA SER A 26 2.13 -11.30 7.83
C SER A 26 3.01 -11.44 6.60
N ARG A 27 3.25 -12.69 6.18
CA ARG A 27 3.93 -13.02 4.91
C ARG A 27 3.16 -12.56 3.66
N LYS A 28 1.88 -12.19 3.79
CA LYS A 28 1.00 -11.81 2.68
C LYS A 28 0.99 -10.31 2.38
N TYR A 29 1.36 -9.49 3.37
CA TYR A 29 1.24 -8.03 3.30
C TYR A 29 2.52 -7.35 3.76
N ARG A 30 2.94 -6.35 3.01
CA ARG A 30 3.97 -5.39 3.46
C ARG A 30 3.29 -4.27 4.24
N LYS A 31 3.89 -3.86 5.34
CA LYS A 31 3.35 -2.82 6.23
C LYS A 31 4.07 -1.51 5.98
N PHE A 32 3.32 -0.43 5.85
CA PHE A 32 3.86 0.91 5.68
C PHE A 32 3.25 1.84 6.72
N MET A 33 4.08 2.64 7.38
CA MET A 33 3.65 3.71 8.26
C MET A 33 3.91 5.04 7.57
N VAL A 34 2.85 5.79 7.31
CA VAL A 34 2.91 7.09 6.64
C VAL A 34 3.06 8.18 7.71
N PRO A 35 3.74 9.32 7.44
CA PRO A 35 4.00 10.35 8.45
C PRO A 35 2.75 10.95 9.09
N SER A 36 1.60 10.81 8.42
CA SER A 36 0.28 11.14 8.98
C SER A 36 -0.18 10.23 10.12
N GLY A 37 0.65 9.29 10.58
CA GLY A 37 0.31 8.27 11.59
C GLY A 37 -0.58 7.15 11.05
N SER A 38 -0.92 7.18 9.76
CA SER A 38 -1.73 6.14 9.13
C SER A 38 -0.89 4.91 8.77
N VAL A 39 -1.37 3.73 9.14
CA VAL A 39 -0.76 2.45 8.76
C VAL A 39 -1.49 1.85 7.56
N TYR A 40 -0.72 1.48 6.55
CA TYR A 40 -1.18 0.85 5.33
C TYR A 40 -0.57 -0.53 5.16
N TRP A 41 -1.35 -1.44 4.58
CA TRP A 41 -0.95 -2.80 4.30
C TRP A 41 -1.11 -3.06 2.80
N VAL A 42 -0.01 -3.41 2.13
CA VAL A 42 0.02 -3.67 0.68
C VAL A 42 0.17 -5.16 0.44
N GLY A 43 -0.83 -5.76 -0.20
CA GLY A 43 -0.81 -7.16 -0.63
C GLY A 43 -0.07 -7.36 -1.95
N LYS A 44 0.28 -8.61 -2.26
CA LYS A 44 1.02 -9.00 -3.49
C LYS A 44 0.34 -8.58 -4.80
N MET A 45 -0.99 -8.48 -4.83
CA MET A 45 -1.75 -8.07 -6.02
C MET A 45 -2.10 -6.57 -6.04
N GLY A 46 -1.46 -5.76 -5.20
CA GLY A 46 -1.77 -4.32 -5.08
C GLY A 46 -2.97 -4.00 -4.19
N ALA A 47 -3.52 -5.00 -3.48
CA ALA A 47 -4.58 -4.77 -2.51
C ALA A 47 -4.08 -3.86 -1.37
N LEU A 48 -4.75 -2.73 -1.17
CA LEU A 48 -4.39 -1.76 -0.14
C LEU A 48 -5.41 -1.76 1.00
N ARG A 49 -4.93 -1.88 2.24
CA ARG A 49 -5.76 -1.79 3.44
C ARG A 49 -5.23 -0.72 4.37
N LYS A 50 -6.11 -0.04 5.09
CA LYS A 50 -5.74 0.99 6.09
C LYS A 50 -6.20 0.55 7.48
N GLY A 51 -5.31 0.61 8.45
CA GLY A 51 -5.63 0.27 9.85
C GLY A 51 -4.40 -0.12 10.66
N ARG A 52 -4.50 -0.06 11.99
CA ARG A 52 -3.40 -0.35 12.93
C ARG A 52 -2.91 -1.79 12.81
N THR A 53 -3.82 -2.74 12.64
CA THR A 53 -3.53 -4.15 12.38
C THR A 53 -4.25 -4.61 11.11
N ILE A 54 -3.79 -5.71 10.50
CA ILE A 54 -4.44 -6.29 9.32
C ILE A 54 -5.88 -6.69 9.66
N SER A 55 -6.13 -7.27 10.84
CA SER A 55 -7.46 -7.71 11.28
C SER A 55 -8.42 -6.55 11.49
N SER A 56 -7.94 -5.39 11.94
CA SER A 56 -8.74 -4.18 12.13
C SER A 56 -8.75 -3.26 10.90
N SER A 57 -8.18 -3.70 9.77
CA SER A 57 -8.04 -2.87 8.59
C SER A 57 -9.25 -2.99 7.68
N PHE A 58 -9.69 -1.85 7.15
CA PHE A 58 -10.67 -1.84 6.07
C PHE A 58 -9.94 -1.89 4.73
N SER A 59 -10.53 -2.62 3.79
CA SER A 59 -10.08 -2.59 2.39
C SER A 59 -10.42 -1.23 1.84
N VAL A 60 -9.41 -0.49 1.40
CA VAL A 60 -9.68 0.66 0.56
C VAL A 60 -10.00 0.04 -0.79
N SER A 61 -11.26 0.13 -1.25
CA SER A 61 -11.70 -0.44 -2.53
C SER A 61 -11.07 0.36 -3.66
N LEU A 62 -9.78 0.15 -3.82
CA LEU A 62 -8.92 0.80 -4.76
C LEU A 62 -8.48 -0.31 -5.69
N ASP A 63 -9.16 -0.37 -6.82
CA ASP A 63 -8.52 -0.83 -8.03
C ASP A 63 -7.21 -0.04 -8.12
N ALA A 64 -6.09 -0.71 -7.91
CA ALA A 64 -4.83 -0.02 -7.68
C ALA A 64 -4.39 0.78 -8.93
N ASN A 65 -4.92 0.45 -10.11
CA ASN A 65 -4.85 1.30 -11.29
C ASN A 65 -5.68 2.59 -11.15
N LYS A 66 -6.91 2.53 -10.63
CA LYS A 66 -7.75 3.71 -10.38
C LYS A 66 -7.18 4.60 -9.29
N PHE A 67 -6.55 4.05 -8.25
CA PHE A 67 -5.91 4.86 -7.21
C PHE A 67 -4.77 5.72 -7.75
N LEU A 68 -3.93 5.14 -8.60
CA LEU A 68 -2.83 5.86 -9.25
C LEU A 68 -3.38 6.89 -10.24
N ALA A 69 -4.37 6.51 -11.05
CA ALA A 69 -4.99 7.41 -12.03
C ALA A 69 -5.73 8.59 -11.39
N GLN A 70 -6.45 8.39 -10.28
CA GLN A 70 -7.19 9.46 -9.58
C GLN A 70 -6.30 10.43 -8.81
N ARG A 71 -5.03 10.09 -8.57
CA ARG A 71 -4.07 10.92 -7.81
C ARG A 71 -2.96 11.52 -8.67
N GLY A 72 -3.13 11.50 -10.00
CA GLY A 72 -2.32 12.25 -10.95
C GLY A 72 -1.07 11.51 -11.40
N PHE A 73 -1.27 10.60 -12.36
CA PHE A 73 -0.31 10.27 -13.43
C PHE A 73 -1.12 10.02 -14.71
#